data_AF-A0A1T5P7L2-F1
#
_entry.id   AF-A0A1T5P7L2-F1
#
_cell.length_a   1.000
_cell.length_b   1.000
_cell.length_c   1.000
_cell.angle_alpha   90.00
_cell.angle_beta   90.00
_cell.angle_gamma   90.00
#
_symmetry.space_group_name_H-M   'P 1'
#
loop_
_entity.id
_entity.type
_entity.pdbx_description
1 polymer ?
#
loop_
_entity_poly.entity_id
_entity_poly.type
_entity_poly.pdbx_seq_one_letter_code
_entity_poly.pdbx_strand_id
1 'polypeptide(L)'
;MQPTLGPQVILIDDIKKEVESLQEFFTELNIGTKLFEVDSLEPAYPDVPISTTELVFLDLFYNTGFGARFDAYVCIEWITKVVPAGQKYFLVIWSKDKSYTDELLQKMREMESPMPYQVEARSKPEYMLSGDNKYDISRLLGELGFLTNQEEKSTIQEFHGRVIAIEEDCVLINCLIHKETSTFEVRRFDLKLLENIKYTKGSFLTIRIETKSGSRTIDFLPDNIDRSDLFIKPDDFEDLDDVSFLIDNY
;
A
#
# COMPACT_ATOMS: atom_id res chain seq x y z
N MET A 1 32.69 -7.30 -8.86
CA MET A 1 31.94 -7.98 -7.77
C MET A 1 30.47 -7.77 -8.09
N GLN A 2 29.72 -8.83 -8.37
CA GLN A 2 28.27 -8.68 -8.57
C GLN A 2 27.64 -8.45 -7.18
N PRO A 3 26.71 -7.49 -7.05
CA PRO A 3 26.00 -7.30 -5.80
C PRO A 3 25.21 -8.58 -5.48
N THR A 4 25.45 -9.16 -4.32
CA THR A 4 24.69 -10.29 -3.81
C THR A 4 23.55 -9.72 -2.98
N LEU A 5 22.31 -9.89 -3.44
CA LEU A 5 21.13 -9.53 -2.65
C LEU A 5 20.97 -10.59 -1.55
N GLY A 6 20.86 -10.14 -0.30
CA GLY A 6 20.56 -11.00 0.85
C GLY A 6 19.12 -11.54 0.79
N PRO A 7 18.74 -12.46 1.69
CA PRO A 7 17.39 -13.01 1.70
C PRO A 7 16.36 -11.93 2.07
N GLN A 8 15.22 -11.94 1.37
CA GLN A 8 14.08 -11.06 1.63
C GLN A 8 13.08 -11.68 2.59
N VAL A 9 12.97 -13.02 2.57
CA VAL A 9 12.05 -13.78 3.40
C VAL A 9 12.83 -14.58 4.43
N ILE A 10 12.47 -14.43 5.70
CA ILE A 10 13.04 -15.22 6.79
C ILE A 10 11.97 -16.16 7.33
N LEU A 11 12.36 -17.41 7.56
CA LEU A 11 11.52 -18.45 8.14
C LEU A 11 12.13 -18.83 9.49
N ILE A 12 11.36 -18.76 10.57
CA ILE A 12 11.80 -19.07 11.93
C ILE A 12 10.84 -20.14 12.46
N ASP A 13 11.33 -21.37 12.54
CA ASP A 13 10.52 -22.55 12.85
C ASP A 13 11.40 -23.63 13.47
N ASP A 14 10.90 -24.42 14.42
CA ASP A 14 11.65 -25.54 15.02
C ASP A 14 11.59 -26.81 14.15
N ILE A 15 10.62 -26.90 13.25
CA ILE A 15 10.39 -28.07 12.39
C ILE A 15 10.60 -27.68 10.93
N LYS A 16 11.80 -27.96 10.41
CA LYS A 16 12.17 -27.72 9.00
C LYS A 16 11.12 -28.18 7.99
N LYS A 17 10.53 -29.37 8.19
CA LYS A 17 9.50 -29.91 7.28
C LYS A 17 8.25 -29.03 7.18
N GLU A 18 7.92 -28.27 8.22
CA GLU A 18 6.73 -27.42 8.22
C GLU A 18 6.91 -26.14 7.37
N VAL A 19 8.15 -25.82 6.98
CA VAL A 19 8.47 -24.66 6.14
C VAL A 19 9.01 -25.01 4.75
N GLU A 20 9.22 -26.30 4.44
CA GLU A 20 9.74 -26.75 3.14
C GLU A 20 8.89 -26.22 1.98
N SER A 21 7.56 -26.30 2.08
CA SER A 21 6.66 -25.78 1.03
C SER A 21 6.77 -24.25 0.85
N LEU A 22 7.08 -23.49 1.91
CA LEU A 22 7.35 -22.05 1.80
C LEU A 22 8.65 -21.80 1.05
N GLN A 23 9.72 -22.54 1.41
CA GLN A 23 11.02 -22.41 0.75
C GLN A 23 10.95 -22.75 -0.73
N GLU A 24 10.28 -23.86 -1.07
CA GLU A 24 10.05 -24.28 -2.46
C GLU A 24 9.33 -23.17 -3.24
N PHE A 25 8.21 -22.67 -2.71
CA PHE A 25 7.41 -21.63 -3.36
C PHE A 25 8.20 -20.34 -3.64
N PHE A 26 8.91 -19.80 -2.64
CA PHE A 26 9.69 -18.58 -2.84
C PHE A 26 10.90 -18.80 -3.76
N THR A 27 11.49 -20.01 -3.75
CA THR A 27 12.58 -20.37 -4.67
C THR A 27 12.08 -20.35 -6.11
N GLU A 28 10.89 -20.88 -6.39
CA GLU A 28 10.27 -20.83 -7.73
C GLU A 28 10.04 -19.40 -8.22
N LEU A 29 9.78 -18.46 -7.30
CA LEU A 29 9.65 -17.04 -7.59
C LEU A 29 10.99 -16.26 -7.65
N ASN A 30 12.12 -16.94 -7.50
CA ASN A 30 13.46 -16.33 -7.38
C ASN A 30 13.57 -15.31 -6.22
N ILE A 31 12.84 -15.54 -5.13
CA ILE A 31 12.91 -14.74 -3.91
C ILE A 31 13.88 -15.41 -2.94
N GLY A 32 14.84 -14.65 -2.42
CA GLY A 32 15.82 -15.15 -1.47
C GLY A 32 15.17 -15.49 -0.13
N THR A 33 15.29 -16.74 0.30
CA THR A 33 14.80 -17.21 1.60
C THR A 33 15.94 -17.64 2.52
N LYS A 34 15.74 -17.53 3.83
CA LYS A 34 16.61 -18.16 4.82
C LYS A 34 15.79 -18.73 5.97
N LEU A 35 16.02 -20.01 6.28
CA LEU A 35 15.48 -20.69 7.44
C LEU A 35 16.45 -20.56 8.62
N PHE A 36 15.90 -20.25 9.79
CA PHE A 36 16.54 -20.42 11.09
C PHE A 36 15.76 -21.47 11.88
N GLU A 37 16.41 -22.60 12.12
CA GLU A 37 15.86 -23.67 12.95
C GLU A 37 15.94 -23.24 14.42
N VAL A 38 14.80 -23.14 15.09
CA VAL A 38 14.73 -22.69 16.48
C VAL A 38 15.22 -23.78 17.41
N ASP A 39 16.38 -23.54 18.03
CA ASP A 39 16.91 -24.33 19.13
C ASP A 39 17.13 -23.40 20.34
N SER A 40 16.53 -23.73 21.48
CA SER A 40 16.66 -22.94 22.72
C SER A 40 17.93 -23.24 23.51
N LEU A 41 18.58 -24.38 23.25
CA LEU A 41 19.83 -24.78 23.89
C LEU A 41 21.05 -24.26 23.11
N GLU A 42 21.01 -24.37 21.79
CA GLU A 42 22.09 -23.95 20.89
C GLU A 42 21.55 -23.11 19.72
N PRO A 43 21.05 -21.89 20.00
CA PRO A 43 20.44 -21.05 18.96
C PRO A 43 21.46 -20.61 17.91
N ALA A 44 21.18 -20.92 16.65
CA ALA A 44 21.99 -20.54 15.50
C ALA A 44 21.60 -19.16 14.93
N TYR A 45 21.73 -18.11 15.75
CA TYR A 45 21.47 -16.74 15.31
C TYR A 45 22.40 -16.31 14.16
N PRO A 46 21.97 -15.36 13.29
CA PRO A 46 22.91 -14.75 12.37
C PRO A 46 23.93 -13.87 13.12
N ASP A 47 25.16 -13.77 12.59
CA ASP A 47 26.21 -12.92 13.16
C ASP A 47 25.80 -11.44 13.22
N VAL A 48 25.04 -10.99 12.22
CA VAL A 48 24.48 -9.65 12.12
C VAL A 48 23.02 -9.72 11.62
N PRO A 49 22.14 -8.80 12.06
CA PRO A 49 20.80 -8.69 11.51
C PRO A 49 20.80 -8.50 9.99
N ILE A 50 19.78 -9.03 9.33
CA ILE A 50 19.67 -9.09 7.88
C ILE A 50 18.89 -7.86 7.41
N SER A 51 19.61 -6.88 6.85
CA SER A 51 19.01 -5.61 6.41
C SER A 51 18.08 -5.72 5.19
N THR A 52 18.11 -6.84 4.47
CA THR A 52 17.24 -7.10 3.32
C THR A 52 15.92 -7.76 3.70
N THR A 53 15.68 -8.06 4.98
CA THR A 53 14.45 -8.72 5.42
C THR A 53 13.24 -7.81 5.25
N GLU A 54 12.29 -8.30 4.46
CA GLU A 54 11.00 -7.65 4.18
C GLU A 54 9.83 -8.44 4.77
N LEU A 55 9.97 -9.77 4.85
CA LEU A 55 8.93 -10.69 5.31
C LEU A 55 9.52 -11.72 6.28
N VAL A 56 8.85 -11.95 7.40
CA VAL A 56 9.22 -12.96 8.39
C VAL A 56 8.04 -13.87 8.65
N PHE A 57 8.22 -15.18 8.46
CA PHE A 57 7.34 -16.22 8.99
C PHE A 57 7.89 -16.68 10.33
N LEU A 58 7.08 -16.57 11.38
CA LEU A 58 7.46 -16.95 12.73
C LEU A 58 6.50 -18.02 13.24
N ASP A 59 7.02 -19.20 13.56
CA ASP A 59 6.30 -20.13 14.43
C ASP A 59 6.44 -19.69 15.88
N LEU A 60 5.32 -19.76 16.61
CA LEU A 60 5.31 -19.42 18.02
C LEU A 60 5.96 -20.56 18.81
N PHE A 61 6.90 -20.19 19.66
CA PHE A 61 7.62 -21.15 20.49
C PHE A 61 6.85 -21.48 21.78
N TYR A 62 6.85 -22.76 22.14
CA TYR A 62 6.26 -23.25 23.37
C TYR A 62 7.31 -24.04 24.16
N ASN A 63 7.44 -23.74 25.45
CA ASN A 63 8.38 -24.43 26.32
C ASN A 63 8.05 -25.92 26.44
N THR A 64 9.08 -26.76 26.44
CA THR A 64 8.94 -28.22 26.53
C THR A 64 8.51 -28.64 27.94
N GLY A 65 7.45 -29.46 28.05
CA GLY A 65 6.95 -29.97 29.33
C GLY A 65 5.44 -30.23 29.36
N PHE A 66 4.96 -30.81 30.46
CA PHE A 66 3.52 -31.02 30.67
C PHE A 66 2.83 -29.66 30.87
N GLY A 67 1.90 -29.30 29.98
CA GLY A 67 1.31 -27.97 29.95
C GLY A 67 2.23 -26.92 29.32
N ALA A 68 2.87 -27.27 28.19
CA ALA A 68 3.69 -26.39 27.37
C ALA A 68 3.10 -24.98 27.30
N ARG A 69 3.89 -23.99 27.75
CA ARG A 69 3.47 -22.58 27.79
C ARG A 69 4.15 -21.84 26.67
N PHE A 70 3.39 -20.98 26.02
CA PHE A 70 3.91 -20.02 25.06
C PHE A 70 5.08 -19.23 25.69
N ASP A 71 6.17 -19.10 24.94
CA ASP A 71 7.33 -18.29 25.34
C ASP A 71 7.56 -17.16 24.33
N ALA A 72 7.02 -16.00 24.66
CA ALA A 72 7.19 -14.80 23.87
C ALA A 72 8.66 -14.33 23.84
N TYR A 73 9.45 -14.56 24.90
CA TYR A 73 10.81 -14.02 24.98
C TYR A 73 11.72 -14.65 23.92
N VAL A 74 11.61 -15.97 23.73
CA VAL A 74 12.34 -16.69 22.67
C VAL A 74 11.95 -16.15 21.30
N CYS A 75 10.66 -15.94 21.04
CA CYS A 75 10.17 -15.37 19.79
C CYS A 75 10.74 -13.97 19.53
N ILE A 76 10.71 -13.10 20.55
CA ILE A 76 11.20 -11.72 20.48
C ILE A 76 12.71 -11.68 20.27
N GLU A 77 13.45 -12.57 20.93
CA GLU A 77 14.90 -12.68 20.77
C GLU A 77 15.26 -13.03 19.32
N TRP A 78 14.60 -14.03 18.74
CA TRP A 78 14.78 -14.38 17.32
C TRP A 78 14.52 -13.21 16.39
N ILE A 79 13.39 -12.51 16.55
CA ILE A 79 13.09 -11.32 15.75
C ILE A 79 14.16 -10.25 15.90
N THR A 80 14.62 -9.98 17.12
CA THR A 80 15.62 -8.95 17.42
C THR A 80 17.00 -9.28 16.82
N LYS A 81 17.34 -10.57 16.74
CA LYS A 81 18.61 -11.03 16.15
C LYS A 81 18.57 -11.03 14.61
N VAL A 82 17.39 -11.27 14.03
CA VAL A 82 17.20 -11.35 12.58
C VAL A 82 16.97 -9.98 11.97
N VAL A 83 16.10 -9.16 12.57
CA VAL A 83 15.61 -7.90 12.00
C VAL A 83 16.34 -6.72 12.64
N PRO A 84 16.98 -5.83 11.84
CA PRO A 84 17.63 -4.66 12.41
C PRO A 84 16.61 -3.67 12.99
N ALA A 85 17.01 -2.96 14.04
CA ALA A 85 16.18 -1.93 14.66
C ALA A 85 15.77 -0.85 13.63
N GLY A 86 14.48 -0.48 13.64
CA GLY A 86 13.92 0.53 12.74
C GLY A 86 13.61 0.04 11.31
N GLN A 87 13.94 -1.21 10.97
CA GLN A 87 13.59 -1.80 9.68
C GLN A 87 12.08 -2.02 9.59
N LYS A 88 11.50 -1.64 8.44
CA LYS A 88 10.11 -2.01 8.11
C LYS A 88 10.09 -3.42 7.57
N TYR A 89 9.26 -4.28 8.16
CA TYR A 89 9.05 -5.65 7.72
C TYR A 89 7.61 -6.09 8.01
N PHE A 90 7.17 -7.13 7.30
CA PHE A 90 5.91 -7.80 7.50
C PHE A 90 6.12 -9.06 8.35
N LEU A 91 5.30 -9.26 9.37
CA LEU A 91 5.35 -10.45 10.22
C LEU A 91 4.13 -11.34 9.96
N VAL A 92 4.37 -12.58 9.54
CA VAL A 92 3.36 -13.63 9.48
C VAL A 92 3.57 -14.56 10.66
N ILE A 93 2.66 -14.54 11.62
CA ILE A 93 2.61 -15.57 12.66
C ILE A 93 2.06 -16.84 11.99
N TRP A 94 2.94 -17.81 11.80
CA TRP A 94 2.69 -19.06 11.12
C TRP A 94 2.82 -20.20 12.12
N SER A 95 1.75 -20.45 12.88
CA SER A 95 1.77 -21.41 13.99
C SER A 95 0.51 -22.25 14.03
N LYS A 96 0.51 -23.33 14.81
CA LYS A 96 -0.69 -24.16 15.01
C LYS A 96 -1.76 -23.40 15.78
N ASP A 97 -1.36 -22.66 16.82
CA ASP A 97 -2.22 -21.79 17.60
C ASP A 97 -1.79 -20.33 17.44
N LYS A 98 -2.71 -19.49 16.95
CA LYS A 98 -2.49 -18.06 16.68
C LYS A 98 -2.99 -17.14 17.80
N SER A 99 -3.59 -17.69 18.86
CA SER A 99 -4.24 -16.91 19.92
C SER A 99 -3.29 -16.02 20.72
N TYR A 100 -2.00 -16.35 20.76
CA TYR A 100 -0.96 -15.59 21.48
C TYR A 100 -0.35 -14.42 20.68
N THR A 101 -0.89 -14.11 19.50
CA THR A 101 -0.37 -13.02 18.64
C THR A 101 -0.38 -11.68 19.39
N ASP A 102 -1.49 -11.33 20.02
CA ASP A 102 -1.61 -10.05 20.74
C ASP A 102 -0.67 -9.97 21.95
N GLU A 103 -0.50 -11.08 22.67
CA GLU A 103 0.44 -11.19 23.79
C GLU A 103 1.88 -10.97 23.32
N LEU A 104 2.28 -11.59 22.21
CA LEU A 104 3.60 -11.39 21.61
C LEU A 104 3.82 -9.92 21.25
N LEU A 105 2.88 -9.30 20.52
CA LEU A 105 3.00 -7.90 20.09
C LEU A 105 3.02 -6.92 21.26
N GLN A 106 2.30 -7.22 22.34
CA GLN A 106 2.37 -6.42 23.56
C GLN A 106 3.77 -6.51 24.19
N LYS A 107 4.30 -7.72 24.38
CA LYS A 107 5.63 -7.92 24.95
C LYS A 107 6.74 -7.33 24.07
N MET A 108 6.60 -7.42 22.75
CA MET A 108 7.51 -6.77 21.81
C MET A 108 7.62 -5.26 22.04
N ARG A 109 6.50 -4.58 22.32
CA ARG A 109 6.47 -3.15 22.66
C ARG A 109 7.11 -2.88 24.01
N GLU A 110 6.79 -3.68 25.02
CA GLU A 110 7.34 -3.54 26.38
C GLU A 110 8.87 -3.70 26.40
N MET A 111 9.40 -4.55 25.52
CA MET A 111 10.84 -4.82 25.39
C MET A 111 11.57 -3.93 24.39
N GLU A 112 10.88 -2.95 23.79
CA GLU A 112 11.44 -2.07 22.74
C GLU A 112 12.08 -2.84 21.57
N SER A 113 11.54 -4.02 21.24
CA SER A 113 12.02 -4.86 20.14
C SER A 113 11.57 -4.31 18.77
N PRO A 114 12.23 -4.72 17.66
CA PRO A 114 11.83 -4.30 16.31
C PRO A 114 10.35 -4.61 16.04
N MET A 115 9.54 -3.57 15.85
CA MET A 115 8.10 -3.73 15.61
C MET A 115 7.81 -3.91 14.12
N PRO A 116 6.98 -4.90 13.74
CA PRO A 116 6.55 -5.08 12.37
C PRO A 116 5.68 -3.91 11.88
N TYR A 117 5.79 -3.60 10.60
CA TYR A 117 4.91 -2.62 9.93
C TYR A 117 3.49 -3.16 9.78
N GLN A 118 3.37 -4.46 9.48
CA GLN A 118 2.10 -5.18 9.37
C GLN A 118 2.26 -6.59 9.93
N VAL A 119 1.20 -7.09 10.56
CA VAL A 119 1.16 -8.43 11.15
C VAL A 119 -0.07 -9.16 10.66
N GLU A 120 0.11 -10.41 10.26
CA GLU A 120 -0.97 -11.34 9.96
C GLU A 120 -0.75 -12.65 10.72
N ALA A 121 -1.81 -13.20 11.30
CA ALA A 121 -1.74 -14.48 11.98
C ALA A 121 -2.53 -15.54 11.22
N ARG A 122 -1.89 -16.68 10.92
CA ARG A 122 -2.44 -17.75 10.10
C ARG A 122 -2.13 -19.10 10.76
N SER A 123 -3.15 -19.97 10.83
CA SER A 123 -3.01 -21.25 11.51
C SER A 123 -2.57 -22.32 10.52
N LYS A 124 -1.46 -23.02 10.77
CA LYS A 124 -0.92 -24.05 9.86
C LYS A 124 -1.99 -25.08 9.42
N PRO A 125 -2.83 -25.64 10.32
CA PRO A 125 -3.92 -26.56 9.94
C PRO A 125 -4.92 -26.01 8.91
N GLU A 126 -5.16 -24.70 8.83
CA GLU A 126 -6.11 -24.10 7.89
C GLU A 126 -5.68 -24.24 6.42
N TYR A 127 -4.40 -24.51 6.18
CA TYR A 127 -3.77 -24.60 4.86
C TYR A 127 -3.19 -25.98 4.57
N MET A 128 -3.35 -26.95 5.48
CA MET A 128 -2.78 -28.28 5.28
C MET A 128 -3.50 -29.00 4.13
N LEU A 129 -2.72 -29.50 3.16
CA LEU A 129 -3.25 -30.27 2.03
C LEU A 129 -3.61 -31.69 2.49
N SER A 130 -4.76 -32.18 2.06
CA SER A 130 -5.24 -33.52 2.42
C SER A 130 -4.25 -34.60 1.98
N GLY A 131 -3.66 -35.32 2.93
CA GLY A 131 -2.89 -36.53 2.68
C GLY A 131 -1.36 -36.38 2.68
N ASP A 132 -0.82 -35.17 2.86
CA ASP A 132 0.62 -34.91 2.98
C ASP A 132 0.91 -33.86 4.07
N ASN A 133 2.13 -33.86 4.62
CA ASN A 133 2.65 -32.78 5.49
C ASN A 133 3.02 -31.52 4.67
N LYS A 134 2.18 -31.14 3.72
CA LYS A 134 2.37 -29.98 2.83
C LYS A 134 1.26 -28.96 3.04
N TYR A 135 1.57 -27.70 2.78
CA TYR A 135 0.64 -26.59 2.95
C TYR A 135 0.32 -25.92 1.60
N ASP A 136 -0.91 -25.43 1.44
CA ASP A 136 -1.35 -24.62 0.30
C ASP A 136 -0.80 -23.19 0.42
N ILE A 137 0.49 -23.03 0.09
CA ILE A 137 1.20 -21.75 0.19
C ILE A 137 0.66 -20.74 -0.82
N SER A 138 0.23 -21.18 -2.00
CA SER A 138 -0.41 -20.33 -2.99
C SER A 138 -1.67 -19.66 -2.43
N ARG A 139 -2.53 -20.44 -1.76
CA ARG A 139 -3.71 -19.88 -1.10
C ARG A 139 -3.33 -18.94 0.04
N LEU A 140 -2.38 -19.33 0.89
CA LEU A 140 -1.88 -18.50 2.00
C LEU A 140 -1.42 -17.13 1.51
N LEU A 141 -0.51 -17.09 0.54
CA LEU A 141 0.06 -15.85 0.04
C LEU A 141 -0.94 -15.04 -0.80
N GLY A 142 -1.89 -15.71 -1.47
CA GLY A 142 -3.01 -15.04 -2.14
C GLY A 142 -3.93 -14.32 -1.15
N GLU A 143 -4.31 -14.98 -0.05
CA GLU A 143 -5.13 -14.40 1.01
C GLU A 143 -4.39 -13.28 1.78
N LEU A 144 -3.07 -13.36 1.89
CA LEU A 144 -2.22 -12.29 2.46
C LEU A 144 -2.01 -11.12 1.49
N GLY A 145 -2.45 -11.24 0.23
CA GLY A 145 -2.31 -10.19 -0.78
C GLY A 145 -0.90 -10.07 -1.39
N PHE A 146 -0.06 -11.09 -1.24
CA PHE A 146 1.29 -11.13 -1.81
C PHE A 146 1.32 -11.62 -3.26
N LEU A 147 0.34 -12.42 -3.69
CA LEU A 147 0.25 -12.96 -5.06
C LEU A 147 -0.68 -12.17 -5.97
N THR A 148 -1.61 -11.43 -5.40
CA THR A 148 -2.31 -10.40 -6.14
C THR A 148 -1.30 -9.31 -6.41
N ASN A 149 -0.90 -9.17 -7.69
CA ASN A 149 -0.47 -7.86 -8.18
C ASN A 149 -1.47 -6.89 -7.58
N GLN A 150 -1.02 -6.03 -6.65
CA GLN A 150 -1.85 -4.89 -6.31
C GLN A 150 -2.11 -4.24 -7.66
N GLU A 151 -3.35 -4.30 -8.14
CA GLU A 151 -3.85 -3.23 -8.96
C GLU A 151 -3.57 -2.01 -8.07
N GLU A 152 -2.45 -1.31 -8.33
CA GLU A 152 -2.20 -0.02 -7.74
C GLU A 152 -3.52 0.71 -7.93
N LYS A 153 -4.25 0.97 -6.84
CA LYS A 153 -5.55 1.62 -6.92
C LYS A 153 -5.31 2.97 -7.57
N SER A 154 -5.44 3.02 -8.89
CA SER A 154 -5.23 4.21 -9.67
C SER A 154 -6.57 4.92 -9.66
N THR A 155 -6.61 6.06 -8.99
CA THR A 155 -7.78 6.92 -9.09
C THR A 155 -7.59 7.76 -10.34
N ILE A 156 -8.45 7.53 -11.33
CA ILE A 156 -8.52 8.36 -12.53
C ILE A 156 -9.65 9.36 -12.33
N GLN A 157 -9.32 10.65 -12.40
CA GLN A 157 -10.28 11.75 -12.46
C GLN A 157 -10.20 12.37 -13.85
N GLU A 158 -11.35 12.53 -14.49
CA GLU A 158 -11.44 13.20 -15.79
C GLU A 158 -12.44 14.35 -15.69
N PHE A 159 -12.01 15.55 -16.09
CA PHE A 159 -12.84 16.74 -16.08
C PHE A 159 -12.63 17.57 -17.35
N HIS A 160 -13.68 18.26 -17.77
CA HIS A 160 -13.59 19.25 -18.85
C HIS A 160 -13.15 20.59 -18.25
N GLY A 161 -12.25 21.28 -18.93
CA GLY A 161 -11.70 22.55 -18.52
C GLY A 161 -11.82 23.59 -19.63
N ARG A 162 -12.07 24.85 -19.24
CA ARG A 162 -11.98 26.02 -20.13
C ARG A 162 -10.80 26.88 -19.72
N VAL A 163 -9.88 27.16 -20.65
CA VAL A 163 -8.75 28.06 -20.38
C VAL A 163 -9.26 29.47 -20.17
N ILE A 164 -9.04 30.04 -18.98
CA ILE A 164 -9.53 31.38 -18.62
C ILE A 164 -8.42 32.43 -18.70
N ALA A 165 -7.17 32.07 -18.42
CA ALA A 165 -6.01 32.95 -18.52
C ALA A 165 -4.73 32.16 -18.82
N ILE A 166 -3.80 32.83 -19.48
CA ILE A 166 -2.46 32.36 -19.77
C ILE A 166 -1.52 33.41 -19.21
N GLU A 167 -0.65 33.02 -18.28
CA GLU A 167 0.35 33.87 -17.64
C GLU A 167 1.76 33.43 -18.05
N GLU A 168 2.80 34.08 -17.53
CA GLU A 168 4.20 33.84 -17.95
C GLU A 168 4.68 32.40 -17.67
N ASP A 169 4.22 31.77 -16.60
CA ASP A 169 4.66 30.44 -16.17
C ASP A 169 3.54 29.40 -16.04
N CYS A 170 2.29 29.83 -16.14
CA CYS A 170 1.14 28.97 -15.87
C CYS A 170 -0.09 29.28 -16.73
N VAL A 171 -1.02 28.35 -16.71
CA VAL A 171 -2.36 28.46 -17.31
C VAL A 171 -3.40 28.25 -16.21
N LEU A 172 -4.39 29.15 -16.18
CA LEU A 172 -5.56 29.02 -15.34
C LEU A 172 -6.69 28.39 -16.15
N ILE A 173 -7.24 27.30 -15.62
CA ILE A 173 -8.31 26.55 -16.24
C ILE A 173 -9.48 26.46 -15.27
N ASN A 174 -10.67 26.85 -15.74
CA ASN A 174 -11.90 26.59 -15.01
C ASN A 174 -12.35 25.15 -15.29
N CYS A 175 -12.29 24.29 -14.28
CA CYS A 175 -12.55 22.86 -14.40
C CYS A 175 -13.96 22.53 -13.91
N LEU A 176 -14.75 21.83 -14.72
CA LEU A 176 -16.05 21.28 -14.31
C LEU A 176 -15.83 19.98 -13.54
N ILE A 177 -15.90 20.05 -12.21
CA ILE A 177 -15.61 18.93 -11.29
C ILE A 177 -16.81 17.99 -11.17
N HIS A 178 -18.02 18.56 -11.11
CA HIS A 178 -19.26 17.79 -11.03
C HIS A 178 -20.25 18.29 -12.08
N LYS A 179 -20.57 17.44 -13.06
CA LYS A 179 -21.51 17.76 -14.15
C LYS A 179 -22.94 17.98 -13.65
N GLU A 180 -23.36 17.22 -12.65
CA GLU A 180 -24.75 17.24 -12.14
C GLU A 180 -25.06 18.51 -11.34
N THR A 181 -24.08 19.01 -10.59
CA THR A 181 -24.22 20.18 -9.72
C THR A 181 -23.60 21.43 -10.32
N SER A 182 -23.12 21.37 -11.57
CA SER A 182 -22.38 22.45 -12.24
C SER A 182 -21.30 23.06 -11.33
N THR A 183 -20.56 22.23 -10.60
CA THR A 183 -19.54 22.70 -9.67
C THR A 183 -18.23 22.90 -10.41
N PHE A 184 -17.71 24.12 -10.34
CA PHE A 184 -16.49 24.52 -11.01
C PHE A 184 -15.36 24.81 -10.02
N GLU A 185 -14.13 24.48 -10.41
CA GLU A 185 -12.92 24.81 -9.67
C GLU A 185 -11.87 25.41 -10.62
N VAL A 186 -11.38 26.60 -10.30
CA VAL A 186 -10.28 27.22 -11.05
C VAL A 186 -8.97 26.61 -10.59
N ARG A 187 -8.24 25.96 -11.50
CA ARG A 187 -6.95 25.33 -11.22
C ARG A 187 -5.82 25.97 -12.02
N ARG A 188 -4.65 26.06 -11.40
CA ARG A 188 -3.40 26.55 -11.98
C ARG A 188 -2.53 25.35 -12.40
N PHE A 189 -2.03 25.37 -13.64
CA PHE A 189 -1.12 24.35 -14.17
C PHE A 189 0.12 24.99 -14.78
N ASP A 190 1.29 24.38 -14.58
CA ASP A 190 2.53 24.85 -15.20
C ASP A 190 2.50 24.65 -16.71
N LEU A 191 2.99 25.65 -17.48
CA LEU A 191 2.98 25.60 -18.95
C LEU A 191 3.70 24.36 -19.53
N LYS A 192 4.71 23.84 -18.81
CA LYS A 192 5.46 22.64 -19.18
C LYS A 192 4.56 21.42 -19.40
N LEU A 193 3.46 21.32 -18.67
CA LEU A 193 2.51 20.21 -18.79
C LEU A 193 1.68 20.27 -20.08
N LEU A 194 1.65 21.42 -20.76
CA LEU A 194 0.85 21.65 -21.96
C LEU A 194 1.71 21.87 -23.23
N GLU A 195 3.03 21.67 -23.19
CA GLU A 195 3.96 21.94 -24.30
C GLU A 195 3.57 21.26 -25.62
N ASN A 196 2.92 20.10 -25.55
CA ASN A 196 2.54 19.30 -26.72
C ASN A 196 1.12 19.55 -27.23
N ILE A 197 0.43 20.56 -26.70
CA ILE A 197 -0.99 20.81 -27.00
C ILE A 197 -1.18 22.25 -27.42
N LYS A 198 -2.02 22.46 -28.42
CA LYS A 198 -2.46 23.80 -28.81
C LYS A 198 -3.60 24.23 -27.89
N TYR A 199 -3.39 25.33 -27.18
CA TYR A 199 -4.42 25.96 -26.35
C TYR A 199 -4.39 27.48 -26.54
N THR A 200 -5.54 28.10 -26.37
CA THR A 200 -5.71 29.56 -26.37
C THR A 200 -6.71 29.94 -25.28
N LYS A 201 -6.73 31.22 -24.87
CA LYS A 201 -7.76 31.70 -23.96
C LYS A 201 -9.16 31.44 -24.55
N GLY A 202 -10.02 30.77 -23.78
CA GLY A 202 -11.36 30.36 -24.18
C GLY A 202 -11.47 28.96 -24.77
N SER A 203 -10.35 28.30 -25.11
CA SER A 203 -10.36 26.92 -25.60
C SER A 203 -10.73 25.91 -24.53
N PHE A 204 -11.25 24.75 -24.97
CA PHE A 204 -11.64 23.65 -24.11
C PHE A 204 -10.60 22.52 -24.15
N LEU A 205 -10.38 21.90 -22.99
CA LEU A 205 -9.44 20.80 -22.80
C LEU A 205 -10.12 19.74 -21.92
N THR A 206 -9.81 18.47 -22.16
CA THR A 206 -10.09 17.41 -21.19
C THR A 206 -8.83 17.17 -20.38
N ILE A 207 -8.97 17.18 -19.07
CA ILE A 207 -7.87 16.99 -18.12
C ILE A 207 -8.10 15.67 -17.43
N ARG A 208 -7.13 14.77 -17.58
CA ARG A 208 -7.11 13.47 -16.93
C ARG A 208 -6.01 13.45 -15.90
N ILE A 209 -6.38 13.23 -14.65
CA ILE A 209 -5.44 13.06 -13.55
C ILE A 209 -5.49 11.60 -13.12
N GLU A 210 -4.39 10.90 -13.29
CA GLU A 210 -4.19 9.57 -12.75
C GLU A 210 -3.26 9.67 -11.53
N THR A 211 -3.72 9.17 -10.39
CA THR A 211 -2.93 9.12 -9.16
C THR A 211 -2.68 7.67 -8.79
N LYS A 212 -1.41 7.29 -8.68
CA LYS A 212 -0.91 5.99 -8.24
C LYS A 212 -0.08 6.16 -6.97
N SER A 213 0.27 5.06 -6.31
CA SER A 213 1.15 5.14 -5.15
C SER A 213 2.50 5.75 -5.55
N GLY A 214 2.85 6.90 -4.97
CA GLY A 214 4.11 7.60 -5.25
C GLY A 214 4.21 8.32 -6.61
N SER A 215 3.17 8.34 -7.45
CA SER A 215 3.18 9.08 -8.70
C SER A 215 1.81 9.69 -9.05
N ARG A 216 1.84 10.85 -9.70
CA ARG A 216 0.66 11.51 -10.23
C ARG A 216 0.96 11.99 -11.63
N THR A 217 0.19 11.51 -12.61
CA THR A 217 0.27 11.95 -13.99
C THR A 217 -0.93 12.82 -14.31
N ILE A 218 -0.68 13.89 -15.05
CA ILE A 218 -1.70 14.83 -15.51
C ILE A 218 -1.56 14.90 -17.02
N ASP A 219 -2.56 14.41 -17.70
CA ASP A 219 -2.65 14.45 -19.15
C ASP A 219 -3.70 15.49 -19.56
N PHE A 220 -3.35 16.23 -20.60
CA PHE A 220 -4.24 17.17 -21.24
C PHE A 220 -4.58 16.61 -22.62
N LEU A 221 -5.84 16.71 -23.02
CA LEU A 221 -6.33 16.29 -24.32
C LEU A 221 -7.05 17.49 -24.94
N PRO A 222 -6.68 17.91 -26.18
CA PRO A 222 -7.40 18.98 -26.86
C PRO A 222 -8.84 18.56 -27.08
N ASP A 223 -9.79 19.39 -26.66
CA ASP A 223 -11.21 19.19 -26.94
C ASP A 223 -11.62 20.12 -28.08
N ASN A 224 -11.80 19.55 -29.27
CA ASN A 224 -12.18 20.30 -30.46
C ASN A 224 -13.71 20.56 -30.53
N ILE A 225 -14.47 20.13 -29.53
CA ILE A 225 -15.90 20.33 -29.44
C ILE A 225 -16.15 21.60 -28.62
N ASP A 226 -16.98 22.51 -29.14
CA ASP A 226 -17.44 23.66 -28.37
C ASP A 226 -18.32 23.16 -27.22
N ARG A 227 -17.89 23.43 -25.99
CA ARG A 227 -18.59 23.05 -24.76
C ARG A 227 -19.06 24.27 -23.98
N SER A 228 -19.21 25.42 -24.63
CA SER A 228 -19.63 26.67 -23.99
C SER A 228 -20.88 26.51 -23.12
N ASP A 229 -21.84 25.68 -23.56
CA ASP A 229 -23.07 25.36 -22.83
C ASP A 229 -22.83 24.75 -21.44
N LEU A 230 -21.74 24.01 -21.26
CA LEU A 230 -21.38 23.39 -19.97
C LEU A 230 -20.72 24.37 -18.99
N PHE A 231 -20.40 25.59 -19.45
CA PHE A 231 -19.72 26.62 -18.66
C PHE A 231 -20.57 27.89 -18.54
N ILE A 232 -21.86 27.81 -18.85
CA ILE A 232 -22.85 28.83 -18.52
C ILE A 232 -23.05 28.75 -17.00
N LYS A 233 -22.63 29.80 -16.29
CA LYS A 233 -22.95 29.91 -14.86
C LYS A 233 -24.45 30.12 -14.74
N PRO A 234 -25.15 29.41 -13.84
CA PRO A 234 -26.48 29.82 -13.43
C PRO A 234 -26.39 31.28 -12.99
N ASP A 235 -27.32 32.13 -13.45
CA ASP A 235 -27.41 33.47 -12.93
C ASP A 235 -28.04 33.37 -11.53
N ASP A 236 -27.21 33.29 -10.49
CA ASP A 236 -27.66 33.24 -9.09
C ASP A 236 -28.44 34.52 -8.70
N PHE A 237 -28.55 35.50 -9.60
CA PHE A 237 -29.27 36.76 -9.42
C PHE A 237 -30.49 36.92 -10.36
N GLU A 238 -30.86 35.93 -11.18
CA GLU A 238 -32.05 36.01 -12.05
C GLU A 238 -33.34 36.26 -11.25
N ASP A 239 -33.43 35.74 -10.00
CA ASP A 239 -34.56 35.97 -9.08
C ASP A 239 -34.47 37.32 -8.32
N LEU A 240 -33.38 38.07 -8.48
CA LEU A 240 -33.18 39.38 -7.86
C LEU A 240 -33.52 40.56 -8.78
N ASP A 241 -33.86 40.31 -10.05
CA ASP A 241 -34.31 41.39 -10.95
C ASP A 241 -35.70 41.95 -10.59
N ASP A 242 -36.44 41.28 -9.69
CA ASP A 242 -37.76 41.71 -9.20
C ASP A 242 -37.73 42.47 -7.86
N VAL A 243 -36.55 42.83 -7.33
CA VAL A 243 -36.46 43.73 -6.15
C VAL A 243 -36.59 45.20 -6.57
N SER A 244 -37.81 45.57 -6.94
CA SER A 244 -38.29 46.96 -7.06
C SER A 244 -38.33 47.75 -5.73
N PHE A 245 -37.53 47.34 -4.73
CA PHE A 245 -37.51 47.90 -3.37
C PHE A 245 -36.42 48.97 -3.14
N LEU A 246 -35.65 49.37 -4.16
CA LEU A 246 -34.62 50.42 -4.04
C LEU A 246 -34.93 51.71 -4.82
N ILE A 247 -36.18 51.92 -5.22
CA ILE A 247 -36.64 53.25 -5.66
C ILE A 247 -37.81 53.68 -4.79
N ASP A 248 -37.52 53.94 -3.51
CA ASP A 248 -38.37 54.84 -2.73
C ASP A 248 -37.99 56.28 -3.10
N ASN A 249 -38.98 56.97 -3.68
CA ASN A 249 -39.01 58.41 -3.84
C ASN A 249 -38.72 59.09 -2.50
N TYR A 250 -37.63 59.86 -2.39
CA TYR A 250 -37.56 61.16 -1.69
C TYR A 250 -36.38 61.98 -2.21
#